data_AF-A0A962K8P3-F1
#
_entry.id   AF-A0A962K8P3-F1
#
_cell.length_a   1.000
_cell.length_b   1.000
_cell.length_c   1.000
_cell.angle_alpha   90.00
_cell.angle_beta   90.00
_cell.angle_gamma   90.00
#
_symmetry.space_group_name_H-M   'P 1'
#
loop_
_entity.id
_entity.type
_entity.pdbx_description
1 polymer ?
#
loop_
_entity_poly.entity_id
_entity_poly.type
_entity_poly.pdbx_seq_one_letter_code
_entity_poly.pdbx_strand_id
1 'polypeptide(L)'
;MSNFKNGKGGVYASLLGVCGLLAGAQGQAQEHSWVDLAIHNFGEPINTMWAEGELSFAADGTMVFCSAREDMAVAPGDPKDLYIATFNETTGTWNSPVNMG
;
A
#
# COMPACT_ATOMS: atom_id res chain seq x y z
N MET A 1 -84.42 2.72 28.80
CA MET A 1 -84.36 4.08 28.24
C MET A 1 -82.95 4.31 27.74
N SER A 2 -82.61 4.88 26.58
CA SER A 2 -83.29 5.35 25.36
C SER A 2 -82.16 5.90 24.47
N ASN A 3 -82.21 5.67 23.16
CA ASN A 3 -81.28 6.19 22.14
C ASN A 3 -81.21 7.73 22.07
N PHE A 4 -80.06 8.35 21.75
CA PHE A 4 -79.94 9.45 20.74
C PHE A 4 -78.49 9.90 20.37
N LYS A 5 -78.14 9.69 19.09
CA LYS A 5 -77.46 10.53 18.05
C LYS A 5 -76.14 11.34 18.23
N ASN A 6 -75.30 11.16 17.21
CA ASN A 6 -74.56 12.10 16.31
C ASN A 6 -73.51 13.12 16.84
N GLY A 7 -72.33 13.10 16.20
CA GLY A 7 -71.46 14.28 16.02
C GLY A 7 -70.18 13.96 15.22
N LYS A 8 -70.03 14.54 14.03
CA LYS A 8 -68.87 14.43 13.13
C LYS A 8 -67.72 15.34 13.60
N GLY A 9 -66.47 14.94 13.36
CA GLY A 9 -65.30 15.81 13.41
C GLY A 9 -64.03 15.02 13.08
N GLY A 10 -63.48 15.20 11.87
CA GLY A 10 -62.27 14.52 11.42
C GLY A 10 -60.99 15.13 11.98
N VAL A 11 -59.87 14.42 11.82
CA VAL A 11 -58.59 14.93 11.29
C VAL A 11 -57.66 13.73 11.06
N TYR A 12 -57.11 13.65 9.84
CA TYR A 12 -56.02 12.76 9.47
C TYR A 12 -54.69 13.37 9.94
N ALA A 13 -53.92 12.64 10.74
CA ALA A 13 -52.46 12.75 10.94
C ALA A 13 -52.12 11.71 12.02
N SER A 14 -51.19 10.77 11.89
CA SER A 14 -49.87 10.90 11.31
C SER A 14 -49.35 9.52 10.92
N LEU A 15 -49.12 9.32 9.62
CA LEU A 15 -48.09 8.42 9.13
C LEU A 15 -46.76 9.06 9.53
N LEU A 16 -45.88 8.35 10.25
CA LEU A 16 -44.42 8.55 10.39
C LEU A 16 -43.95 7.92 11.70
N GLY A 17 -43.91 6.60 11.73
CA GLY A 17 -43.36 5.86 12.85
C GLY A 17 -42.85 4.52 12.37
N VAL A 18 -41.55 4.29 12.54
CA VAL A 18 -40.84 3.02 12.30
C VAL A 18 -40.35 2.81 10.85
N CYS A 19 -39.51 3.72 10.36
CA CYS A 19 -38.52 3.38 9.33
C CYS A 19 -37.19 4.09 9.62
N GLY A 20 -36.75 4.01 10.87
CA GLY A 20 -35.47 4.56 11.31
C GLY A 20 -34.74 3.50 12.13
N LEU A 21 -33.46 3.31 11.81
CA LEU A 21 -32.48 2.48 12.53
C LEU A 21 -32.32 1.04 12.02
N LEU A 22 -31.85 0.88 10.79
CA LEU A 22 -30.79 -0.10 10.54
C LEU A 22 -29.58 0.66 9.97
N ALA A 23 -28.51 0.56 10.75
CA ALA A 23 -27.24 1.22 10.56
C ALA A 23 -26.57 0.73 9.27
N GLY A 24 -26.24 1.68 8.40
CA GLY A 24 -25.18 1.52 7.42
C GLY A 24 -24.09 2.52 7.76
N ALA A 25 -23.24 2.22 8.73
CA ALA A 25 -21.90 2.81 8.73
C ALA A 25 -21.17 2.20 7.54
N GLN A 26 -21.39 2.77 6.35
CA GLN A 26 -20.56 2.47 5.20
C GLN A 26 -19.20 3.10 5.51
N GLY A 27 -18.31 2.30 6.12
CA GLY A 27 -16.89 2.62 6.14
C GLY A 27 -16.44 2.68 4.68
N GLN A 28 -16.24 3.89 4.18
CA GLN A 28 -15.57 4.05 2.88
C GLN A 28 -14.15 3.53 3.11
N ALA A 29 -13.80 2.41 2.48
CA ALA A 29 -12.41 1.99 2.38
C ALA A 29 -11.69 3.12 1.64
N GLN A 30 -10.82 3.84 2.35
CA GLN A 30 -9.95 4.83 1.78
C GLN A 30 -9.10 4.10 0.72
N GLU A 31 -9.26 4.43 -0.55
CA GLU A 31 -8.37 3.90 -1.59
C GLU A 31 -6.97 4.46 -1.30
N HIS A 32 -6.01 3.57 -1.10
CA HIS A 32 -4.61 3.97 -0.96
C HIS A 32 -4.13 4.49 -2.32
N SER A 33 -3.48 5.66 -2.31
CA SER A 33 -2.86 6.19 -3.53
C SER A 33 -1.85 5.17 -4.05
N TRP A 34 -1.93 4.86 -5.35
CA TRP A 34 -0.94 3.99 -5.99
C TRP A 34 0.48 4.54 -5.88
N VAL A 35 0.65 5.86 -5.74
CA VAL A 35 1.96 6.47 -5.49
C VAL A 35 2.54 6.01 -4.15
N ASP A 36 1.68 5.91 -3.13
CA ASP A 36 2.07 5.49 -1.78
C ASP A 36 2.36 3.99 -1.70
N LEU A 37 1.96 3.21 -2.70
CA LEU A 37 2.17 1.76 -2.75
C LEU A 37 3.29 1.35 -3.74
N ALA A 38 3.36 2.01 -4.89
CA ALA A 38 4.16 1.56 -6.03
C ALA A 38 5.57 2.17 -6.08
N ILE A 39 5.83 3.27 -5.36
CA ILE A 39 7.14 3.96 -5.41
C ILE A 39 7.77 3.96 -4.03
N HIS A 40 8.55 2.92 -3.75
CA HIS A 40 9.41 2.89 -2.57
C HIS A 40 10.86 2.86 -3.02
N ASN A 41 11.59 3.93 -2.70
CA ASN A 41 13.04 3.86 -2.74
C ASN A 41 13.47 2.84 -1.67
N PHE A 42 14.24 1.81 -2.06
CA PHE A 42 14.76 0.79 -1.14
C PHE A 42 15.69 1.37 -0.07
N GLY A 43 16.24 2.56 -0.31
CA GLY A 43 17.22 3.20 0.55
C GLY A 43 18.60 2.59 0.40
N GLU A 44 19.60 3.24 0.99
CA GLU A 44 20.96 2.73 0.99
C GLU A 44 21.04 1.29 1.54
N PRO A 45 21.91 0.43 0.98
CA PRO A 45 22.90 0.70 -0.08
C PRO A 45 22.39 0.58 -1.53
N ILE A 46 21.09 0.48 -1.77
CA ILE A 46 20.50 0.32 -3.11
C ILE A 46 19.84 1.65 -3.57
N ASN A 47 19.52 1.79 -4.85
CA ASN A 47 18.93 2.99 -5.46
C ASN A 47 19.82 4.22 -5.25
N THR A 48 21.09 4.05 -5.57
CA THR A 48 22.11 5.09 -5.45
C THR A 48 22.06 6.08 -6.63
N MET A 49 22.93 7.10 -6.61
CA MET A 49 23.11 7.99 -7.77
C MET A 49 23.86 7.35 -8.95
N TRP A 50 24.38 6.13 -8.78
CA TRP A 50 25.12 5.41 -9.80
C TRP A 50 24.16 4.68 -10.76
N ALA A 51 24.68 4.25 -11.91
CA ALA A 51 23.88 3.48 -12.85
C ALA A 51 23.60 2.08 -12.28
N GLU A 52 22.35 1.84 -11.88
CA GLU A 52 21.84 0.56 -11.38
C GLU A 52 20.70 0.06 -12.27
N GLY A 53 20.65 -1.24 -12.54
CA GLY A 53 19.69 -1.80 -13.48
C GLY A 53 19.64 -3.32 -13.51
N GLU A 54 18.91 -3.87 -14.50
CA GLU A 54 18.83 -5.31 -14.79
C GLU A 54 18.48 -6.19 -13.55
N LEU A 55 17.60 -5.68 -12.68
CA LEU A 55 17.31 -6.29 -11.39
C LEU A 55 16.42 -7.54 -11.48
N SER A 56 16.69 -8.49 -10.57
CA SER A 56 15.83 -9.62 -10.25
C SER A 56 15.74 -9.75 -8.73
N PHE A 57 14.54 -9.97 -8.21
CA PHE A 57 14.30 -10.14 -6.77
C PHE A 57 13.54 -11.43 -6.49
N ALA A 58 13.88 -12.07 -5.38
CA ALA A 58 13.21 -13.25 -4.86
C ALA A 58 12.39 -12.91 -3.61
N ALA A 59 11.39 -13.74 -3.31
CA ALA A 59 10.51 -13.54 -2.16
C ALA A 59 11.21 -13.70 -0.80
N ASP A 60 12.42 -14.27 -0.78
CA ASP A 60 13.24 -14.46 0.42
C ASP A 60 14.09 -13.22 0.76
N GLY A 61 13.91 -12.11 0.04
CA GLY A 61 14.69 -10.90 0.23
C GLY A 61 16.06 -10.94 -0.44
N THR A 62 16.32 -11.87 -1.36
CA THR A 62 17.50 -11.85 -2.22
C THR A 62 17.25 -10.99 -3.45
N MET A 63 18.24 -10.17 -3.84
CA MET A 63 18.22 -9.41 -5.08
C MET A 63 19.54 -9.55 -5.80
N VAL A 64 19.47 -9.72 -7.12
CA VAL A 64 20.59 -9.60 -8.04
C VAL A 64 20.35 -8.39 -8.94
N PHE A 65 21.36 -7.56 -9.16
CA PHE A 65 21.26 -6.34 -9.96
C PHE A 65 22.63 -5.98 -10.54
N CYS A 66 22.63 -5.16 -11.58
CA CYS A 66 23.86 -4.60 -12.12
C CYS A 66 24.11 -3.21 -11.54
N SER A 67 25.35 -2.87 -11.22
CA SER A 67 25.74 -1.57 -10.68
C SER A 67 27.05 -1.07 -11.25
N ALA A 68 27.12 0.23 -11.56
CA ALA A 68 28.34 0.93 -11.98
C ALA A 68 29.04 1.69 -10.85
N ARG A 69 28.89 1.21 -9.61
CA ARG A 69 29.45 1.84 -8.41
C ARG A 69 30.96 1.67 -8.35
N GLU A 70 31.69 2.78 -8.43
CA GLU A 70 33.15 2.81 -8.33
C GLU A 70 33.66 2.63 -6.89
N ASP A 71 32.79 2.81 -5.89
CA ASP A 71 33.09 2.56 -4.47
C ASP A 71 32.91 1.09 -4.07
N MET A 72 32.55 0.22 -5.02
CA MET A 72 32.47 -1.23 -4.88
C MET A 72 33.50 -1.91 -5.78
N ALA A 73 33.65 -3.24 -5.66
CA ALA A 73 34.58 -4.00 -6.48
C ALA A 73 34.10 -4.04 -7.94
N VAL A 74 34.89 -3.53 -8.88
CA VAL A 74 34.55 -3.49 -10.32
C VAL A 74 35.60 -4.19 -11.17
N ALA A 75 35.17 -4.85 -12.24
CA ALA A 75 36.07 -5.40 -13.24
C ALA A 75 36.85 -4.28 -13.99
N PRO A 76 38.14 -4.49 -14.33
CA PRO A 76 38.88 -3.52 -15.15
C PRO A 76 38.28 -3.36 -16.55
N GLY A 77 37.94 -2.13 -16.93
CA GLY A 77 37.52 -1.79 -18.29
C GLY A 77 36.01 -1.82 -18.57
N ASP A 78 35.20 -2.34 -17.63
CA ASP A 78 33.74 -2.18 -17.63
C ASP A 78 33.31 -1.65 -16.25
N PRO A 79 32.76 -0.43 -16.15
CA PRO A 79 32.36 0.10 -14.85
C PRO A 79 31.18 -0.67 -14.25
N LYS A 80 30.40 -1.44 -15.04
CA LYS A 80 29.17 -2.11 -14.58
C LYS A 80 29.42 -3.59 -14.32
N ASP A 81 29.09 -4.05 -13.11
CA ASP A 81 29.23 -5.44 -12.70
C ASP A 81 27.94 -6.02 -12.09
N LEU A 82 27.92 -7.33 -11.87
CA LEU A 82 26.80 -8.06 -11.26
C LEU A 82 26.97 -8.17 -9.75
N TYR A 83 25.96 -7.76 -9.00
CA TYR A 83 25.95 -7.78 -7.54
C TYR A 83 24.76 -8.54 -6.98
N ILE A 84 24.94 -9.10 -5.79
CA ILE A 84 23.88 -9.69 -4.96
C ILE A 84 23.75 -8.95 -3.63
N ALA A 85 22.53 -8.69 -3.21
CA ALA A 85 22.21 -8.13 -1.90
C ALA A 85 21.10 -8.96 -1.23
N THR A 86 21.08 -8.95 0.11
CA THR A 86 20.05 -9.60 0.92
C THR A 86 19.38 -8.58 1.83
N PHE A 87 18.07 -8.71 1.99
CA PHE A 87 17.30 -7.89 2.91
C PHE A 87 17.49 -8.39 4.35
N ASN A 88 17.73 -7.45 5.26
CA ASN A 88 17.85 -7.72 6.68
C ASN A 88 16.53 -7.38 7.36
N GLU A 89 15.73 -8.40 7.69
CA GLU A 89 14.44 -8.22 8.36
C GLU A 89 14.55 -7.63 9.77
N THR A 90 15.71 -7.78 10.44
CA THR A 90 15.92 -7.23 11.78
C THR A 90 16.11 -5.71 11.74
N THR A 91 16.83 -5.20 10.74
CA THR A 91 17.07 -3.76 10.58
C THR A 91 16.06 -3.09 9.65
N GLY A 92 15.35 -3.86 8.83
CA GLY A 92 14.45 -3.33 7.79
C GLY A 92 15.20 -2.71 6.61
N THR A 93 16.47 -3.07 6.40
CA THR A 93 17.35 -2.48 5.37
C THR A 93 18.03 -3.55 4.52
N TRP A 94 18.57 -3.16 3.37
CA TRP A 94 19.42 -4.05 2.58
C TRP A 94 20.84 -4.13 3.16
N ASN A 95 21.45 -5.31 3.12
CA ASN A 95 22.86 -5.50 3.44
C ASN A 95 23.76 -4.96 2.31
N SER A 96 25.04 -4.74 2.61
CA SER A 96 26.03 -4.34 1.60
C SER A 96 26.07 -5.34 0.44
N PRO A 97 25.97 -4.88 -0.83
CA PRO A 97 26.04 -5.75 -1.98
C PRO A 97 27.40 -6.44 -2.09
N VAL A 98 27.38 -7.68 -2.59
CA VAL A 98 28.58 -8.49 -2.84
C VAL A 98 28.74 -8.66 -4.35
N ASN A 99 29.93 -8.36 -4.87
CA ASN A 99 30.23 -8.57 -6.28
C ASN A 99 30.24 -10.08 -6.62
N MET A 100 29.61 -10.47 -7.72
CA MET A 100 29.53 -11.84 -8.27
C MET A 100 30.32 -12.05 -9.58
N GLY A 101 30.93 -11.01 -10.17
CA GLY A 101 31.58 -11.02 -11.49
C GLY A 101 32.88 -10.22 -11.54
#